data_AF-A0A2G2VGG0-F1
#
_entry.id   AF-A0A2G2VGG0-F1
#
_cell.length_a   1.000
_cell.length_b   1.000
_cell.length_c   1.000
_cell.angle_alpha   90.00
_cell.angle_beta   90.00
_cell.angle_gamma   90.00
#
_symmetry.space_group_name_H-M   'P 1'
#
loop_
_entity.id
_entity.type
_entity.pdbx_description
1 polymer ?
#
loop_
_entity_poly.entity_id
_entity_poly.type
_entity_poly.pdbx_seq_one_letter_code
_entity_poly.pdbx_strand_id
1 'polypeptide(L)'
;MLNNSPTMEDLDGGMASEVEREEEESVTHLLRDRFRLCTISIAEAEAKQCGMEVSQPIITCISDLAFKFAEQLSKDLELFAQHAGRKSVNMEDVILSAHRNDHLTTLLRSFCNDLKAREPNLERKRKKNSRKEGRAAQGLLRTPDT
;
A
#
# COMPACT_ATOMS: atom_id res chain seq x y z
N MET A 1 -22.61 -45.53 30.97
CA MET A 1 -22.66 -44.72 29.74
C MET A 1 -22.42 -43.27 30.15
N LEU A 2 -21.22 -42.76 29.95
CA LEU A 2 -20.92 -41.34 30.23
C LEU A 2 -21.17 -40.58 28.92
N ASN A 3 -22.27 -39.84 28.93
CA ASN A 3 -22.75 -39.01 27.83
C ASN A 3 -21.89 -37.75 27.82
N ASN A 4 -20.81 -37.73 27.03
CA ASN A 4 -20.00 -36.54 26.85
C ASN A 4 -20.74 -35.63 25.85
N SER A 5 -21.59 -34.75 26.38
CA SER A 5 -22.24 -33.70 25.58
C SER A 5 -21.23 -32.56 25.39
N PRO A 6 -21.09 -31.98 24.19
CA PRO A 6 -20.13 -30.90 23.96
C PRO A 6 -20.56 -29.65 24.75
N THR A 7 -19.58 -29.03 25.41
CA THR A 7 -19.73 -27.77 26.14
C THR A 7 -19.91 -26.60 25.16
N MET A 8 -20.80 -25.65 25.48
CA MET A 8 -21.10 -24.46 24.65
C MET A 8 -19.86 -23.61 24.30
N GLU A 9 -18.77 -23.74 25.06
CA GLU A 9 -17.53 -22.97 24.86
C GLU A 9 -16.72 -23.43 23.62
N ASP A 10 -16.95 -24.65 23.12
CA ASP A 10 -16.27 -25.18 21.92
C ASP A 10 -16.93 -24.74 20.60
N LEU A 11 -18.14 -24.18 20.67
CA LEU A 11 -18.90 -23.72 19.50
C LEU A 11 -18.63 -22.24 19.15
N ASP A 12 -18.23 -21.44 20.14
CA ASP A 12 -17.99 -19.98 20.01
C ASP A 12 -16.64 -19.68 19.34
N GLY A 13 -15.58 -20.40 19.72
CA GLY A 13 -14.24 -20.26 19.12
C GLY A 13 -14.13 -20.77 17.68
N GLY A 14 -14.95 -21.76 17.29
CA GLY A 14 -15.01 -22.28 15.92
C GLY A 14 -15.63 -21.27 14.95
N MET A 15 -16.73 -20.63 15.37
CA MET A 15 -17.42 -19.63 14.55
C MET A 15 -16.60 -18.35 14.37
N ALA A 16 -15.90 -17.87 15.41
CA ALA A 16 -15.00 -16.73 15.27
C ALA A 16 -13.88 -17.00 14.23
N SER A 17 -13.29 -18.20 14.26
CA SER A 17 -12.26 -18.59 13.29
C SER A 17 -12.79 -18.78 11.86
N GLU A 18 -14.06 -19.12 11.69
CA GLU A 18 -14.68 -19.28 10.36
C GLU A 18 -15.01 -17.92 9.75
N VAL A 19 -15.57 -17.01 10.54
CA VAL A 19 -15.84 -15.63 10.12
C VAL A 19 -14.54 -14.90 9.75
N GLU A 20 -13.47 -15.04 10.55
CA GLU A 20 -12.16 -14.42 10.23
C GLU A 20 -11.58 -14.92 8.89
N ARG A 21 -11.74 -16.21 8.59
CA ARG A 21 -11.27 -16.79 7.31
C ARG A 21 -12.10 -16.32 6.13
N GLU A 22 -13.42 -16.22 6.29
CA GLU A 22 -14.31 -15.69 5.25
C GLU A 22 -14.01 -14.21 4.95
N GLU A 23 -13.74 -13.41 5.99
CA GLU A 23 -13.33 -12.02 5.85
C GLU A 23 -11.99 -11.91 5.12
N GLU A 24 -10.99 -12.73 5.49
CA GLU A 24 -9.70 -12.77 4.81
C GLU A 24 -9.86 -13.13 3.33
N GLU A 25 -10.66 -14.17 3.02
CA GLU A 25 -10.92 -14.58 1.64
C GLU A 25 -11.62 -13.47 0.84
N SER A 26 -12.61 -12.80 1.43
CA SER A 26 -13.28 -11.63 0.82
C SER A 26 -12.31 -10.48 0.52
N VAL A 27 -11.41 -10.16 1.46
CA VAL A 27 -10.37 -9.15 1.26
C VAL A 27 -9.41 -9.58 0.16
N THR A 28 -9.00 -10.86 0.13
CA THR A 28 -8.11 -11.36 -0.93
C THR A 28 -8.76 -11.28 -2.30
N HIS A 29 -10.05 -11.59 -2.41
CA HIS A 29 -10.81 -11.49 -3.64
C HIS A 29 -10.88 -10.03 -4.12
N LEU A 30 -11.19 -9.10 -3.21
CA LEU A 30 -11.21 -7.67 -3.53
C LEU A 30 -9.84 -7.18 -4.03
N LEU A 31 -8.75 -7.59 -3.39
CA LEU A 31 -7.40 -7.21 -3.81
C LEU A 31 -7.06 -7.79 -5.19
N ARG A 32 -7.40 -9.07 -5.47
CA ARG A 32 -7.21 -9.68 -6.80
C ARG A 32 -7.97 -8.93 -7.89
N ASP A 33 -9.22 -8.54 -7.62
CA ASP A 33 -10.02 -7.75 -8.56
C ASP A 33 -9.37 -6.39 -8.86
N ARG A 34 -8.81 -5.73 -7.84
CA ARG A 34 -8.08 -4.47 -8.02
C ARG A 34 -6.81 -4.66 -8.84
N PHE A 35 -6.03 -5.70 -8.58
CA PHE A 35 -4.86 -6.06 -9.39
C PHE A 35 -5.25 -6.29 -10.86
N ARG A 36 -6.37 -6.95 -11.11
CA ARG A 36 -6.87 -7.20 -12.46
C ARG A 36 -7.20 -5.90 -13.19
N LEU A 37 -7.93 -4.99 -12.54
CA LEU A 37 -8.26 -3.68 -13.12
C LEU A 37 -7.00 -2.85 -13.44
N CYS A 38 -6.02 -2.82 -12.52
CA CYS A 38 -4.74 -2.15 -12.77
C CYS A 38 -3.97 -2.80 -13.92
N THR A 39 -3.95 -4.13 -13.98
CA THR A 39 -3.27 -4.88 -15.05
C THR A 39 -3.88 -4.59 -16.41
N ILE A 40 -5.21 -4.60 -16.52
CA ILE A 40 -5.93 -4.21 -17.74
C ILE A 40 -5.48 -2.81 -18.17
N SER A 41 -5.57 -1.84 -17.27
CA SER A 41 -5.24 -0.44 -17.60
C SER A 41 -3.79 -0.26 -18.08
N ILE A 42 -2.83 -0.95 -17.47
CA ILE A 42 -1.41 -0.87 -17.86
C ILE A 42 -1.17 -1.61 -19.18
N ALA A 43 -1.68 -2.83 -19.31
CA ALA A 43 -1.49 -3.66 -20.49
C ALA A 43 -2.12 -3.02 -21.74
N GLU A 44 -3.33 -2.48 -21.63
CA GLU A 44 -4.00 -1.78 -22.74
C GLU A 44 -3.27 -0.50 -23.15
N ALA A 45 -2.76 0.27 -22.17
CA ALA A 45 -1.98 1.47 -22.45
C ALA A 45 -0.67 1.15 -23.19
N GLU A 46 -0.01 0.06 -22.83
CA GLU A 46 1.21 -0.42 -23.49
C GLU A 46 0.92 -1.00 -24.87
N ALA A 47 -0.13 -1.82 -25.00
CA ALA A 47 -0.54 -2.43 -26.26
C ALA A 47 -0.89 -1.36 -27.30
N LYS A 48 -1.59 -0.31 -26.87
CA LYS A 48 -1.91 0.84 -27.73
C LYS A 48 -0.66 1.58 -28.22
N GLN A 49 0.35 1.75 -27.36
CA GLN A 49 1.64 2.34 -27.77
C GLN A 49 2.38 1.47 -28.78
N CYS A 50 2.26 0.15 -28.64
CA CYS A 50 2.85 -0.82 -29.57
C CYS A 50 2.00 -1.07 -30.84
N GLY A 51 0.78 -0.51 -30.95
CA GLY A 51 -0.15 -0.81 -32.04
C GLY A 51 -0.65 -2.26 -32.04
N MET A 52 -0.76 -2.87 -30.86
CA MET A 52 -1.15 -4.26 -30.64
C MET A 52 -2.38 -4.35 -29.72
N GLU A 53 -2.97 -5.54 -29.65
CA GLU A 53 -4.00 -5.90 -28.67
C GLU A 53 -3.49 -7.03 -27.76
N VAL A 54 -3.94 -7.05 -26.52
CA VAL A 54 -3.61 -8.11 -25.55
C VAL A 54 -4.84 -8.96 -25.31
N SER A 55 -4.70 -10.27 -25.45
CA SER A 55 -5.82 -11.19 -25.25
C SER A 55 -6.19 -11.30 -23.76
N GLN A 56 -7.48 -11.52 -23.50
CA GLN A 56 -8.00 -11.60 -22.14
C GLN A 56 -7.32 -12.67 -21.26
N PRO A 57 -7.01 -13.89 -21.74
CA PRO A 57 -6.30 -14.87 -20.94
C PRO A 57 -4.90 -14.41 -20.52
N ILE A 58 -4.21 -13.63 -21.36
CA ILE A 58 -2.88 -13.09 -21.04
C ILE A 58 -3.00 -12.01 -19.96
N ILE A 59 -3.99 -11.13 -20.03
CA ILE A 59 -4.27 -10.15 -18.98
C ILE A 59 -4.52 -10.84 -17.64
N THR A 60 -5.37 -11.88 -17.61
CA THR A 60 -5.64 -12.65 -16.40
C THR A 60 -4.37 -13.27 -15.84
N CYS A 61 -3.54 -13.89 -16.70
CA CYS A 61 -2.28 -14.51 -16.30
C CYS A 61 -1.30 -13.49 -15.70
N ILE A 62 -1.15 -12.31 -16.32
CA ILE A 62 -0.29 -11.24 -15.81
C ILE A 62 -0.81 -10.73 -14.45
N SER A 63 -2.12 -10.57 -14.31
CA SER A 63 -2.75 -10.14 -13.05
C SER A 63 -2.46 -11.11 -11.92
N ASP A 64 -2.65 -12.41 -12.15
CA ASP A 64 -2.37 -13.45 -11.14
C ASP A 64 -0.89 -13.51 -10.78
N LEU A 65 -0.01 -13.34 -11.77
CA LEU A 65 1.44 -13.30 -11.55
C LEU A 65 1.85 -12.08 -10.74
N ALA A 66 1.30 -10.89 -11.05
CA ALA A 66 1.57 -9.67 -10.30
C ALA A 66 1.09 -9.76 -8.85
N PHE A 67 -0.09 -10.35 -8.62
CA PHE A 67 -0.62 -10.59 -7.27
C PHE A 67 0.29 -11.51 -6.46
N LYS A 68 0.71 -12.66 -7.03
CA LYS A 68 1.65 -13.59 -6.38
C LYS A 68 3.03 -12.97 -6.17
N PHE A 69 3.50 -12.17 -7.12
CA PHE A 69 4.77 -11.47 -7.00
C PHE A 69 4.74 -10.44 -5.86
N ALA A 70 3.63 -9.72 -5.68
CA ALA A 70 3.46 -8.78 -4.58
C ALA A 70 3.54 -9.46 -3.21
N GLU A 71 3.00 -10.68 -3.08
CA GLU A 71 3.11 -11.49 -1.85
C GLU A 71 4.56 -11.88 -1.54
N GLN A 72 5.32 -12.33 -2.54
CA GLN A 72 6.73 -12.65 -2.33
C GLN A 72 7.56 -11.40 -2.04
N LEU A 73 7.31 -10.32 -2.77
CA LEU A 73 7.99 -9.05 -2.59
C LEU A 73 7.78 -8.50 -1.17
N SER A 74 6.56 -8.58 -0.61
CA SER A 74 6.32 -8.08 0.75
C SER A 74 7.13 -8.84 1.81
N LYS A 75 7.23 -10.17 1.68
CA LYS A 75 8.06 -11.03 2.54
C LYS A 75 9.54 -10.67 2.43
N ASP A 76 10.04 -10.48 1.21
CA ASP A 76 11.43 -10.10 0.97
C ASP A 76 11.74 -8.73 1.58
N LEU A 77 10.86 -7.74 1.40
CA LEU A 77 11.01 -6.40 1.97
C LEU A 77 11.03 -6.40 3.50
N GLU A 78 10.18 -7.21 4.12
CA GLU A 78 10.18 -7.40 5.56
C GLU A 78 11.53 -7.97 6.04
N LEU A 79 12.01 -9.02 5.38
CA LEU A 79 13.29 -9.65 5.70
C LEU A 79 14.48 -8.68 5.52
N PHE A 80 14.47 -7.84 4.48
CA PHE A 80 15.51 -6.82 4.28
C PHE A 80 15.52 -5.78 5.39
N ALA A 81 14.34 -5.29 5.79
CA ALA A 81 14.23 -4.36 6.90
C ALA A 81 14.71 -4.98 8.22
N GLN A 82 14.30 -6.22 8.50
CA GLN A 82 14.71 -6.98 9.69
C GLN A 82 16.22 -7.25 9.70
N HIS A 83 16.82 -7.61 8.56
CA HIS A 83 18.26 -7.83 8.43
C HIS A 83 19.06 -6.57 8.77
N ALA A 84 18.51 -5.40 8.45
CA ALA A 84 19.09 -4.09 8.80
C ALA A 84 18.70 -3.61 10.22
N GLY A 85 18.07 -4.45 11.05
CA GLY A 85 17.65 -4.11 12.41
C GLY A 85 16.48 -3.12 12.51
N ARG A 86 15.69 -2.97 11.43
CA ARG A 86 14.55 -2.04 11.35
C ARG A 86 13.23 -2.79 11.40
N LYS A 87 12.18 -2.09 11.88
CA LYS A 87 10.79 -2.57 11.87
C LYS A 87 9.94 -1.95 10.75
N SER A 88 10.53 -1.07 9.96
CA SER A 88 9.85 -0.32 8.90
C SER A 88 10.70 -0.36 7.64
N VAL A 89 10.05 -0.71 6.53
CA VAL A 89 10.61 -0.78 5.18
C VAL A 89 10.93 0.63 4.69
N ASN A 90 12.07 0.81 4.04
CA ASN A 90 12.48 2.06 3.41
C ASN A 90 12.89 1.85 1.94
N MET A 91 13.35 2.92 1.29
CA MET A 91 13.71 2.86 -0.14
C MET A 91 14.90 1.94 -0.44
N GLU A 92 15.82 1.73 0.50
CA GLU A 92 16.96 0.83 0.28
C GLU A 92 16.50 -0.63 0.21
N ASP A 93 15.47 -1.03 0.98
CA ASP A 93 14.88 -2.38 0.89
C ASP A 93 14.24 -2.62 -0.47
N VAL A 94 13.51 -1.61 -0.98
CA VAL A 94 12.89 -1.64 -2.31
C VAL A 94 13.96 -1.73 -3.40
N ILE A 95 15.03 -0.95 -3.31
CA ILE A 95 16.14 -1.03 -4.26
C ILE A 95 16.83 -2.41 -4.19
N LEU A 96 17.02 -2.95 -2.98
CA LEU A 96 17.64 -4.27 -2.78
C LEU A 96 16.81 -5.40 -3.41
N SER A 97 15.48 -5.29 -3.43
CA SER A 97 14.63 -6.28 -4.12
C SER A 97 14.97 -6.45 -5.61
N ALA A 98 15.54 -5.42 -6.25
CA ALA A 98 15.92 -5.45 -7.66
C ALA A 98 17.37 -5.91 -7.92
N HIS A 99 18.13 -6.34 -6.90
CA HIS A 99 19.58 -6.62 -6.99
C HIS A 99 20.00 -7.62 -8.08
N ARG A 100 19.08 -8.48 -8.54
CA ARG A 100 19.33 -9.45 -9.62
C ARG A 100 19.29 -8.82 -11.02
N ASN A 101 18.89 -7.55 -11.13
CA ASN A 101 18.78 -6.80 -12.36
C ASN A 101 19.39 -5.40 -12.17
N ASP A 102 20.62 -5.24 -12.65
CA ASP A 102 21.40 -3.99 -12.49
C ASP A 102 20.71 -2.79 -13.14
N HIS A 103 20.06 -2.99 -14.29
CA HIS A 103 19.33 -1.93 -14.97
C HIS A 103 18.12 -1.47 -14.14
N LEU A 104 17.33 -2.40 -13.62
CA LEU A 104 16.20 -2.08 -12.74
C LEU A 104 16.65 -1.43 -11.44
N THR A 105 17.75 -1.90 -10.85
CA THR A 105 18.35 -1.30 -9.65
C THR A 105 18.74 0.15 -9.91
N THR A 106 19.34 0.43 -11.07
CA THR A 106 19.72 1.79 -11.47
C THR A 106 18.50 2.69 -11.64
N LEU A 107 17.45 2.20 -12.30
CA LEU A 107 16.19 2.94 -12.47
C LEU A 107 15.56 3.28 -11.11
N LEU A 108 15.47 2.32 -10.19
CA LEU A 108 14.90 2.54 -8.85
C LEU A 108 15.72 3.55 -8.03
N ARG A 109 17.06 3.51 -8.14
CA ARG A 109 17.92 4.53 -7.51
C ARG A 109 17.67 5.93 -8.05
N SER A 110 17.57 6.07 -9.38
CA SER A 110 17.23 7.35 -10.02
C SER A 110 15.88 7.86 -9.52
N PHE A 111 14.86 7.01 -9.53
CA PHE A 111 13.52 7.36 -9.06
C PHE A 111 13.50 7.77 -7.58
N CYS A 112 14.26 7.07 -6.71
CA CYS A 112 14.41 7.44 -5.30
C CYS A 112 15.01 8.85 -5.13
N ASN A 113 16.03 9.20 -5.92
CA ASN A 113 16.66 10.51 -5.87
C ASN A 113 15.69 11.62 -6.33
N ASP A 114 14.89 11.36 -7.38
CA ASP A 114 13.89 12.29 -7.86
C ASP A 114 12.79 12.57 -6.83
N LEU A 115 12.38 11.56 -6.06
CA LEU A 115 11.42 11.72 -4.97
C LEU A 115 12.00 12.60 -3.85
N LYS A 116 13.24 12.34 -3.42
CA LYS A 116 13.93 13.15 -2.39
C LYS A 116 14.11 14.61 -2.83
N ALA A 117 14.32 14.86 -4.12
CA ALA A 117 14.43 16.22 -4.67
C ALA A 117 13.08 16.98 -4.65
N ARG A 118 11.94 16.27 -4.68
CA ARG A 118 10.58 16.86 -4.71
C ARG A 118 9.98 17.08 -3.32
N GLU A 119 10.33 16.27 -2.33
CA GLU A 119 9.88 16.41 -0.93
C GLU A 119 10.16 17.76 -0.22
N PRO A 120 11.29 18.48 -0.42
CA PRO A 120 11.59 19.71 0.35
C PRO A 120 10.60 20.87 0.12
N ASN A 121 9.68 20.77 -0.84
CA ASN A 121 8.70 21.82 -1.14
C ASN A 121 7.42 21.74 -0.30
N LEU A 122 7.11 20.60 0.34
CA LEU A 122 5.90 20.44 1.17
C LEU A 122 6.04 21.10 2.55
N GLU A 123 7.24 21.05 3.15
CA GLU A 123 7.55 21.70 4.44
C GLU A 123 7.46 23.24 4.37
N ARG A 124 7.79 23.84 3.22
CA ARG A 124 7.73 25.30 3.02
C ARG A 124 6.30 25.86 2.99
N LYS A 125 5.30 25.06 2.60
CA LYS A 125 3.88 25.47 2.63
C LYS A 125 3.29 25.48 4.05
N ARG A 126 3.76 24.61 4.96
CA ARG A 126 3.28 24.59 6.36
C ARG A 126 3.75 25.81 7.17
N LYS A 127 4.94 26.35 6.88
CA LYS A 127 5.48 27.52 7.59
C LYS A 127 4.88 28.88 7.16
N LYS A 128 4.12 28.93 6.06
CA LYS A 128 3.44 30.15 5.58
C LYS A 128 2.04 30.34 6.19
N ASN A 129 1.37 29.25 6.60
CA ASN A 129 0.06 29.33 7.24
C ASN A 129 0.13 29.73 8.72
N SER A 130 1.22 29.46 9.44
CA SER A 130 1.35 29.83 10.86
C SER A 130 1.61 31.32 11.12
N ARG A 131 1.92 32.13 10.10
CA ARG A 131 2.13 33.59 10.26
C ARG A 131 0.85 34.43 10.17
N LYS A 132 -0.27 33.86 9.71
CA LYS A 132 -1.53 34.63 9.54
C LYS A 132 -2.44 34.62 10.77
N GLU A 133 -2.31 33.67 11.69
CA GLU A 133 -3.18 33.59 12.88
C GLU A 133 -2.76 34.54 14.02
N GLY A 134 -1.53 35.03 14.05
CA GLY A 134 -1.02 35.86 15.15
C GLY A 134 -1.39 37.35 15.14
N ARG A 135 -2.14 37.84 14.15
CA ARG A 135 -2.46 39.29 14.02
C ARG A 135 -3.92 39.66 14.26
N ALA A 136 -4.82 38.68 14.43
CA ALA A 136 -6.27 38.94 14.54
C ALA A 136 -6.80 39.07 15.98
N ALA A 137 -5.96 38.88 17.01
CA ALA A 137 -6.39 38.83 18.42
C ALA A 137 -6.00 40.07 19.25
N GLN A 138 -5.90 41.26 18.65
CA GLN A 138 -5.79 42.52 19.39
C GLN A 138 -6.76 43.55 18.82
N GLY A 139 -7.90 43.70 19.50
CA GLY A 139 -8.74 44.88 19.37
C GLY A 139 -10.20 44.59 19.10
N LEU A 140 -10.96 44.22 20.13
CA LEU A 140 -12.30 44.79 20.33
C LEU A 140 -12.80 44.58 21.78
N LEU A 141 -12.44 45.52 22.66
CA LEU A 141 -13.13 45.74 23.93
C LEU A 141 -13.78 47.12 23.83
N ARG A 142 -15.08 47.14 23.55
CA ARG A 142 -16.01 48.24 23.87
C ARG A 142 -17.44 47.76 23.67
N THR A 143 -18.14 47.56 24.78
CA THR A 143 -19.60 47.54 24.80
C THR A 143 -20.12 48.98 24.63
N PRO A 144 -21.34 49.16 24.10
CA PRO A 144 -22.18 50.26 24.51
C PRO A 144 -23.47 49.75 25.18
N ASP A 145 -23.94 50.55 26.13
CA ASP A 145 -25.16 50.42 26.91
C ASP A 145 -26.43 50.24 26.06
N THR A 146 -27.35 49.43 26.56
CA THR A 146 -28.77 49.82 26.74
C THR A 146 -29.42 48.95 27.81
#